data_AF-A0A2G5ZG38-F1
#
_entry.id   AF-A0A2G5ZG38-F1
#
_cell.length_a   1.000
_cell.length_b   1.000
_cell.length_c   1.000
_cell.angle_alpha   90.00
_cell.angle_beta   90.00
_cell.angle_gamma   90.00
#
_symmetry.space_group_name_H-M   'P 1'
#
loop_
_entity.id
_entity.type
_entity.pdbx_description
1 polymer ?
#
loop_
_entity_poly.entity_id
_entity_poly.type
_entity_poly.pdbx_seq_one_letter_code
_entity_poly.pdbx_strand_id
1 'polypeptide(L)'
;MKKRYLITAVILLSFLSLFVGASRITPADLLDWRSEATEIFLISRVPRLVAILLAGAGMSIAGLIMQQLSRNKFVSPTTAGTLDATKLGILVSMLIFTNATLLEKMAVSFTFALLGTFLFMQILDRIKFKDAIFIPLVGLMFGNILSSIATFFAFKANVIQNMSAWLQGDFSMIMKGRYELLYISVPVLIITYLYANRFTVAGMGEDFSKNLGLAYKSIVNIGLILVALITTTVVLTVGLIPFLGLIIPNIVSIFKGDHLQKTLPHTALLGAIFLLICDILGRVIIFPYEISISLMVGVIGSAIFLFLLFRGKAYA
;
A
#
# COMPACT_ATOMS: atom_id res chain seq x y z
N MET A 1 -11.42 -0.18 19.86
CA MET A 1 -12.59 -0.23 18.95
C MET A 1 -13.02 -1.67 18.68
N LYS A 2 -14.33 -1.96 18.66
CA LYS A 2 -14.86 -3.28 18.26
C LYS A 2 -14.86 -3.40 16.72
N LYS A 3 -14.52 -4.59 16.19
CA LYS A 3 -14.51 -4.89 14.75
C LYS A 3 -15.82 -4.51 14.05
N ARG A 4 -16.96 -4.67 14.73
CA ARG A 4 -18.30 -4.32 14.20
C ARG A 4 -18.39 -2.86 13.74
N TYR A 5 -17.84 -1.91 14.49
CA TYR A 5 -17.87 -0.48 14.12
C TYR A 5 -17.06 -0.18 12.86
N LEU A 6 -15.93 -0.87 12.67
CA LEU A 6 -15.13 -0.72 11.45
C LEU A 6 -15.86 -1.31 10.24
N ILE A 7 -16.51 -2.46 10.40
CA ILE A 7 -17.31 -3.07 9.32
C ILE A 7 -18.47 -2.13 8.93
N THR A 8 -19.20 -1.60 9.91
CA THR A 8 -20.30 -0.66 9.62
C THR A 8 -19.78 0.61 8.94
N ALA A 9 -18.63 1.13 9.36
CA ALA A 9 -18.01 2.29 8.72
C ALA A 9 -17.60 2.00 7.27
N VAL A 10 -17.00 0.83 6.99
CA VAL A 10 -16.67 0.42 5.62
C VAL A 10 -17.94 0.35 4.77
N ILE A 11 -19.01 -0.28 5.26
CA ILE A 11 -20.26 -0.43 4.50
C ILE A 11 -20.86 0.95 4.19
N LEU A 12 -20.98 1.82 5.20
CA LEU A 12 -21.56 3.16 5.03
C LEU A 12 -20.73 4.02 4.07
N LEU A 13 -19.40 4.04 4.23
CA LEU A 13 -18.51 4.79 3.35
C LEU A 13 -18.45 4.20 1.94
N SER A 14 -18.56 2.88 1.79
CA SER A 14 -18.63 2.24 0.48
C SER A 14 -19.91 2.65 -0.25
N PHE A 15 -21.04 2.65 0.46
CA PHE A 15 -22.30 3.13 -0.10
C PHE A 15 -22.19 4.60 -0.51
N LEU A 16 -21.70 5.47 0.38
CA LEU A 16 -21.50 6.90 0.09
C LEU A 16 -20.57 7.11 -1.13
N SER A 17 -19.46 6.36 -1.18
CA SER A 17 -18.49 6.41 -2.27
C SER A 17 -19.11 6.09 -3.64
N LEU A 18 -20.08 5.18 -3.72
CA LEU A 18 -20.72 4.80 -4.99
C LEU A 18 -21.60 5.93 -5.57
N PHE A 19 -22.17 6.78 -4.72
CA PHE A 19 -23.10 7.85 -5.14
C PHE A 19 -22.46 9.24 -5.17
N VAL A 20 -21.21 9.39 -4.72
CA VAL A 20 -20.44 10.64 -4.84
C VAL A 20 -19.66 10.65 -6.15
N GLY A 21 -19.79 11.69 -6.97
CA GLY A 21 -18.94 11.86 -8.15
C GLY A 21 -19.43 12.92 -9.13
N ALA A 22 -18.67 13.11 -10.22
CA ALA A 22 -18.95 14.09 -11.27
C ALA A 22 -20.35 13.94 -11.91
N SER A 23 -20.77 12.70 -12.18
CA SER A 23 -22.12 12.39 -12.63
C SER A 23 -23.06 12.16 -11.44
N ARG A 24 -24.22 12.82 -11.44
CA ARG A 24 -25.29 12.54 -10.47
C ARG A 24 -25.94 11.22 -10.85
N ILE A 25 -25.73 10.19 -10.03
CA ILE A 25 -26.36 8.88 -10.17
C ILE A 25 -27.25 8.68 -8.95
N THR A 26 -28.54 8.42 -9.16
CA THR A 26 -29.47 8.05 -8.10
C THR A 26 -29.74 6.55 -8.14
N PRO A 27 -30.15 5.93 -7.01
CA PRO A 27 -30.51 4.52 -7.00
C PRO A 27 -31.63 4.15 -7.98
N ALA A 28 -32.52 5.10 -8.32
CA ALA A 28 -33.59 4.89 -9.28
C ALA A 28 -33.05 4.71 -10.71
N ASP A 29 -31.97 5.41 -11.07
CA ASP A 29 -31.35 5.33 -12.41
C ASP A 29 -30.75 3.94 -12.69
N LEU A 30 -30.42 3.19 -11.62
CA LEU A 30 -29.87 1.83 -11.67
C LEU A 30 -30.91 0.75 -11.99
N LEU A 31 -32.20 1.10 -12.00
CA LEU A 31 -33.26 0.16 -12.40
C LEU A 31 -33.28 -0.07 -13.92
N ASP A 32 -32.79 0.91 -14.69
CA ASP A 32 -32.60 0.76 -16.13
C ASP A 32 -31.17 0.31 -16.44
N TRP A 33 -31.02 -0.96 -16.79
CA TRP A 33 -29.75 -1.58 -17.13
C TRP A 33 -29.11 -1.02 -18.41
N ARG A 34 -29.87 -0.31 -19.24
CA ARG A 34 -29.38 0.30 -20.48
C ARG A 34 -29.06 1.79 -20.33
N SER A 35 -29.29 2.36 -19.14
CA SER A 35 -28.97 3.76 -18.90
C SER A 35 -27.45 3.98 -18.84
N GLU A 36 -27.01 5.13 -19.35
CA GLU A 36 -25.61 5.56 -19.25
C GLU A 36 -25.15 5.65 -17.77
N ALA A 37 -26.07 5.98 -16.87
CA ALA A 37 -25.82 6.01 -15.43
C ALA A 37 -25.45 4.61 -14.87
N THR A 38 -26.17 3.56 -15.27
CA THR A 38 -25.86 2.18 -14.88
C THR A 38 -24.54 1.71 -15.49
N GLU A 39 -24.25 2.10 -16.72
CA GLU A 39 -22.97 1.77 -17.37
C GLU A 39 -21.78 2.43 -16.64
N ILE A 40 -21.84 3.73 -16.36
CA ILE A 40 -20.81 4.45 -15.58
C ILE A 40 -20.65 3.82 -14.19
N PHE A 41 -21.76 3.43 -13.55
CA PHE A 41 -21.73 2.79 -12.25
C PHE A 41 -20.95 1.47 -12.27
N LEU A 42 -21.22 0.61 -13.25
CA LEU A 42 -20.60 -0.72 -13.37
C LEU A 42 -19.18 -0.67 -13.93
N ILE A 43 -18.86 0.26 -14.83
CA ILE A 43 -17.55 0.34 -15.50
C ILE A 43 -16.54 1.15 -14.69
N SER A 44 -16.98 2.13 -13.89
CA SER A 44 -16.07 3.03 -13.16
C SER A 44 -16.30 3.01 -11.64
N ARG A 45 -17.53 3.22 -11.14
CA ARG A 45 -17.78 3.40 -9.70
C ARG A 45 -17.49 2.14 -8.89
N VAL A 46 -18.00 1.00 -9.32
CA VAL A 46 -17.77 -0.29 -8.64
C VAL A 46 -16.30 -0.71 -8.72
N PRO A 47 -15.64 -0.70 -9.90
CA PRO A 47 -14.20 -0.96 -10.00
C PRO A 47 -13.34 -0.07 -9.10
N ARG A 48 -13.63 1.24 -9.07
CA ARG A 48 -12.93 2.19 -8.19
C ARG A 48 -13.11 1.85 -6.72
N LEU A 49 -14.34 1.56 -6.28
CA LEU A 49 -14.61 1.15 -4.89
C LEU A 49 -13.80 -0.10 -4.52
N VAL A 50 -13.85 -1.14 -5.35
CA VAL A 50 -13.13 -2.40 -5.11
C VAL A 50 -11.63 -2.16 -5.05
N ALA A 51 -11.10 -1.32 -5.95
CA ALA A 51 -9.69 -0.97 -5.96
C ALA A 51 -9.27 -0.25 -4.68
N ILE A 52 -10.08 0.71 -4.19
CA ILE A 52 -9.81 1.43 -2.93
C ILE A 52 -9.75 0.47 -1.75
N LEU A 53 -10.72 -0.45 -1.65
CA LEU A 53 -10.79 -1.43 -0.56
C LEU A 53 -9.57 -2.37 -0.57
N LEU A 54 -9.21 -2.91 -1.75
CA LEU A 54 -8.09 -3.84 -1.90
C LEU A 54 -6.74 -3.16 -1.69
N ALA A 55 -6.53 -1.98 -2.29
CA ALA A 55 -5.29 -1.22 -2.12
C ALA A 55 -5.12 -0.76 -0.66
N GLY A 56 -6.21 -0.29 -0.03
CA GLY A 56 -6.22 0.17 1.35
C GLY A 56 -5.86 -0.94 2.33
N ALA A 57 -6.53 -2.09 2.20
CA ALA A 57 -6.26 -3.27 3.02
C ALA A 57 -4.86 -3.84 2.75
N GLY A 58 -4.50 -4.00 1.48
CA GLY A 58 -3.23 -4.55 1.02
C GLY A 58 -2.05 -3.74 1.57
N MET A 59 -1.96 -2.45 1.25
CA MET A 59 -0.83 -1.61 1.63
C MET A 59 -0.69 -1.46 3.15
N SER A 60 -1.81 -1.44 3.88
CA SER A 60 -1.79 -1.39 5.34
C SER A 60 -1.26 -2.69 5.95
N ILE A 61 -1.62 -3.84 5.38
CA ILE A 61 -1.09 -5.15 5.79
C ILE A 61 0.38 -5.32 5.40
N ALA A 62 0.77 -4.91 4.18
CA ALA A 62 2.17 -4.92 3.76
C ALA A 62 3.04 -4.07 4.71
N GLY A 63 2.53 -2.89 5.09
CA GLY A 63 3.11 -2.06 6.14
C GLY A 63 3.29 -2.79 7.46
N LEU A 64 2.22 -3.42 7.96
CA LEU A 64 2.23 -4.17 9.21
C LEU A 64 3.23 -5.35 9.20
N ILE A 65 3.30 -6.12 8.10
CA ILE A 65 4.29 -7.20 7.94
C ILE A 65 5.71 -6.60 7.98
N MET A 66 5.94 -5.52 7.23
CA MET A 66 7.26 -4.90 7.16
C MET A 66 7.72 -4.38 8.53
N GLN A 67 6.82 -3.80 9.33
CA GLN A 67 7.10 -3.37 10.70
C GLN A 67 7.50 -4.54 11.60
N GLN A 68 6.82 -5.68 11.48
CA GLN A 68 7.12 -6.88 12.27
C GLN A 68 8.48 -7.46 11.89
N LEU A 69 8.74 -7.67 10.60
CA LEU A 69 9.99 -8.29 10.13
C LEU A 69 11.22 -7.41 10.40
N SER A 70 11.08 -6.10 10.21
CA SER A 70 12.16 -5.14 10.52
C SER A 70 12.29 -4.83 12.01
N ARG A 71 11.32 -5.27 12.83
CA ARG A 71 11.21 -4.95 14.26
C ARG A 71 11.21 -3.45 14.53
N ASN A 72 10.62 -2.67 13.62
CA ASN A 72 10.59 -1.22 13.72
C ASN A 72 9.27 -0.66 13.20
N LYS A 73 8.57 0.09 14.06
CA LYS A 73 7.23 0.65 13.80
C LYS A 73 7.21 1.75 12.72
N PHE A 74 8.35 2.31 12.35
CA PHE A 74 8.50 3.35 11.33
C PHE A 74 8.93 2.82 9.96
N VAL A 75 9.06 1.50 9.82
CA VAL A 75 9.39 0.86 8.54
C VAL A 75 8.10 0.46 7.82
N SER A 76 8.06 0.72 6.52
CA SER A 76 6.97 0.36 5.63
C SER A 76 7.53 0.23 4.20
N PRO A 77 6.76 -0.27 3.22
CA PRO A 77 7.23 -0.33 1.84
C PRO A 77 7.68 1.03 1.29
N THR A 78 7.11 2.14 1.79
CA THR A 78 7.49 3.50 1.40
C THR A 78 8.81 3.97 2.00
N THR A 79 9.20 3.44 3.16
CA THR A 79 10.45 3.83 3.84
C THR A 79 11.58 2.82 3.65
N ALA A 80 11.27 1.58 3.23
CA ALA A 80 12.25 0.52 3.00
C ALA A 80 12.83 0.49 1.57
N GLY A 81 12.63 1.55 0.77
CA GLY A 81 13.05 1.61 -0.63
C GLY A 81 12.34 0.62 -1.57
N THR A 82 11.28 -0.05 -1.12
CA THR A 82 10.53 -1.02 -1.95
C THR A 82 9.76 -0.32 -3.06
N LEU A 83 9.17 0.84 -2.76
CA LEU A 83 8.55 1.69 -3.78
C LEU A 83 9.57 2.22 -4.80
N ASP A 84 10.75 2.66 -4.35
CA ASP A 84 11.79 3.15 -5.25
C ASP A 84 12.36 2.05 -6.15
N ALA A 85 12.51 0.84 -5.61
CA ALA A 85 12.85 -0.34 -6.39
C ALA A 85 11.75 -0.69 -7.41
N THR A 86 10.47 -0.62 -7.00
CA THR A 86 9.33 -0.80 -7.91
C THR A 86 9.36 0.23 -9.04
N LYS A 87 9.63 1.51 -8.73
CA LYS A 87 9.80 2.61 -9.70
C LYS A 87 10.90 2.27 -10.72
N LEU A 88 12.05 1.80 -10.25
CA LEU A 88 13.15 1.38 -11.14
C LEU A 88 12.70 0.22 -12.04
N GLY A 89 11.99 -0.77 -11.51
CA GLY A 89 11.45 -1.87 -12.30
C GLY A 89 10.40 -1.43 -13.33
N ILE A 90 9.54 -0.47 -13.00
CA ILE A 90 8.60 0.14 -13.96
C ILE A 90 9.38 0.78 -15.10
N LEU A 91 10.39 1.59 -14.79
CA LEU A 91 11.23 2.21 -15.81
C LEU A 91 11.92 1.17 -16.71
N VAL A 92 12.52 0.15 -16.12
CA VAL A 92 13.17 -0.94 -16.87
C VAL A 92 12.16 -1.64 -17.78
N SER A 93 10.93 -1.89 -17.29
CA SER A 93 9.87 -2.47 -18.10
C SER A 93 9.50 -1.59 -19.29
N MET A 94 9.44 -0.26 -19.11
CA MET A 94 9.12 0.70 -20.18
C MET A 94 10.22 0.78 -21.24
N LEU A 95 11.50 0.72 -20.83
CA LEU A 95 12.62 0.90 -21.74
C LEU A 95 12.98 -0.38 -22.52
N ILE A 96 12.89 -1.54 -21.87
CA ILE A 96 13.30 -2.82 -22.48
C ILE A 96 12.13 -3.48 -23.20
N PHE A 97 10.91 -3.34 -22.67
CA PHE A 97 9.73 -4.01 -23.22
C PHE A 97 8.69 -2.99 -23.66
N THR A 98 8.89 -2.42 -24.85
CA THR A 98 8.02 -1.39 -25.44
C THR A 98 6.56 -1.83 -25.60
N ASN A 99 6.31 -3.13 -25.84
CA ASN A 99 4.97 -3.72 -25.94
C ASN A 99 4.60 -4.66 -24.77
N ALA A 100 5.24 -4.51 -23.60
CA ALA A 100 4.91 -5.34 -22.45
C ALA A 100 3.44 -5.17 -22.02
N THR A 101 2.78 -6.30 -21.85
CA THR A 101 1.49 -6.42 -21.16
C THR A 101 1.61 -5.96 -19.70
N LEU A 102 0.48 -5.64 -19.07
CA LEU A 102 0.46 -5.23 -17.66
C LEU A 102 1.07 -6.31 -16.74
N LEU A 103 0.89 -7.59 -17.08
CA LEU A 103 1.43 -8.71 -16.31
C LEU A 103 2.96 -8.82 -16.43
N GLU A 104 3.53 -8.56 -17.61
CA GLU A 104 4.98 -8.53 -17.80
C GLU A 104 5.61 -7.36 -17.05
N LYS A 105 4.98 -6.17 -17.12
CA LYS A 105 5.38 -5.01 -16.31
C LYS A 105 5.35 -5.37 -14.83
N MET A 106 4.30 -6.07 -14.38
CA MET A 106 4.21 -6.57 -13.01
C MET A 106 5.34 -7.52 -12.64
N ALA A 107 5.67 -8.51 -13.47
CA ALA A 107 6.74 -9.46 -13.18
C ALA A 107 8.10 -8.77 -13.04
N VAL A 108 8.42 -7.82 -13.94
CA VAL A 108 9.65 -7.04 -13.89
C VAL A 108 9.66 -6.16 -12.64
N SER A 109 8.62 -5.34 -12.43
CA SER A 109 8.53 -4.46 -11.26
C SER A 109 8.56 -5.24 -9.95
N PHE A 110 7.90 -6.40 -9.88
CA PHE A 110 7.93 -7.29 -8.72
C PHE A 110 9.34 -7.80 -8.42
N THR A 111 10.08 -8.21 -9.45
CA THR A 111 11.47 -8.69 -9.27
C THR A 111 12.34 -7.59 -8.68
N PHE A 112 12.25 -6.36 -9.22
CA PHE A 112 12.99 -5.23 -8.67
C PHE A 112 12.55 -4.88 -7.25
N ALA A 113 11.24 -4.83 -6.98
CA ALA A 113 10.71 -4.56 -5.65
C ALA A 113 11.23 -5.59 -4.64
N LEU A 114 11.15 -6.87 -4.98
CA LEU A 114 11.61 -7.97 -4.14
C LEU A 114 13.12 -7.87 -3.86
N LEU A 115 13.94 -7.67 -4.89
CA LEU A 115 15.39 -7.50 -4.75
C LEU A 115 15.72 -6.27 -3.89
N GLY A 116 15.00 -5.16 -4.08
CA GLY A 116 15.17 -3.95 -3.30
C GLY A 116 14.85 -4.17 -1.82
N THR A 117 13.72 -4.81 -1.51
CA THR A 117 13.34 -5.12 -0.12
C THR A 117 14.31 -6.12 0.52
N PHE A 118 14.77 -7.13 -0.22
CA PHE A 118 15.78 -8.07 0.26
C PHE A 118 17.10 -7.36 0.59
N LEU A 119 17.57 -6.51 -0.31
CA LEU A 119 18.79 -5.74 -0.11
C LEU A 119 18.67 -4.82 1.11
N PHE A 120 17.52 -4.15 1.27
CA PHE A 120 17.25 -3.34 2.47
C PHE A 120 17.32 -4.17 3.76
N MET A 121 16.70 -5.36 3.79
CA MET A 121 16.75 -6.23 4.96
C MET A 121 18.18 -6.72 5.26
N GLN A 122 18.98 -7.03 4.23
CA GLN A 122 20.40 -7.37 4.41
C GLN A 122 21.22 -6.21 4.98
N ILE A 123 20.95 -4.98 4.55
CA ILE A 123 21.57 -3.78 5.13
C ILE A 123 21.19 -3.66 6.61
N LEU A 124 19.92 -3.87 6.95
CA LEU A 124 19.41 -3.81 8.32
C LEU A 124 20.07 -4.85 9.23
N ASP A 125 20.30 -6.06 8.73
CA ASP A 125 20.98 -7.13 9.49
C ASP A 125 22.44 -6.82 9.81
N ARG A 126 23.11 -5.98 8.98
CA ARG A 126 24.49 -5.53 9.21
C ARG A 126 24.60 -4.36 10.18
N ILE A 127 23.50 -3.67 10.46
CA ILE A 127 23.49 -2.50 11.34
C ILE A 127 23.44 -2.96 12.81
N LYS A 128 24.46 -2.56 13.57
CA LYS A 128 24.55 -2.82 15.02
C LYS A 128 23.63 -1.90 15.84
N PHE A 129 23.47 -0.64 15.42
CA PHE A 129 22.63 0.35 16.09
C PHE A 129 21.23 0.40 15.48
N LYS A 130 20.26 -0.22 16.15
CA LYS A 130 18.87 -0.35 15.67
C LYS A 130 17.95 0.67 16.32
N ASP A 131 18.37 1.94 16.35
CA ASP A 131 17.53 3.01 16.85
C ASP A 131 16.26 3.15 16.01
N ALA A 132 15.17 3.52 16.67
CA ALA A 132 13.84 3.61 16.06
C ALA A 132 13.81 4.52 14.81
N ILE A 133 14.63 5.57 14.81
CA ILE A 133 14.70 6.58 13.72
C ILE A 133 15.76 6.21 12.68
N PHE A 134 16.84 5.53 13.09
CA PHE A 134 17.97 5.23 12.22
C PHE A 134 17.59 4.26 11.08
N ILE A 135 16.78 3.24 11.38
CA ILE A 135 16.37 2.26 10.38
C ILE A 135 15.58 2.90 9.22
N PRO A 136 14.52 3.70 9.46
CA PRO A 136 13.85 4.45 8.40
C PRO A 136 14.78 5.40 7.63
N LEU A 137 15.72 6.06 8.31
CA LEU A 137 16.66 6.99 7.67
C LEU A 137 17.55 6.26 6.66
N VAL A 138 18.10 5.10 7.03
CA VAL A 138 18.85 4.24 6.11
C VAL A 138 17.99 3.82 4.92
N GLY A 139 16.73 3.47 5.17
CA GLY A 139 15.78 3.11 4.12
C GLY A 139 15.48 4.26 3.16
N LEU A 140 15.34 5.50 3.66
CA LEU A 140 15.20 6.70 2.84
C LEU A 140 16.46 6.98 2.01
N MET A 141 17.66 6.83 2.60
CA MET A 141 18.92 6.97 1.85
C MET A 141 19.02 5.94 0.74
N PHE A 142 18.70 4.68 1.04
CA PHE A 142 18.67 3.58 0.07
C PHE A 142 17.65 3.83 -1.05
N GLY A 143 16.43 4.23 -0.69
CA GLY A 143 15.37 4.58 -1.64
C GLY A 143 15.79 5.74 -2.56
N ASN A 144 16.40 6.79 -2.01
CA ASN A 144 16.91 7.92 -2.80
C ASN A 144 17.99 7.51 -3.81
N ILE A 145 18.88 6.56 -3.47
CA ILE A 145 19.86 6.02 -4.42
C ILE A 145 19.13 5.35 -5.60
N LEU A 146 18.19 4.44 -5.32
CA LEU A 146 17.41 3.75 -6.36
C LEU A 146 16.60 4.74 -7.22
N SER A 147 15.96 5.71 -6.57
CA SER A 147 15.15 6.73 -7.21
C SER A 147 16.00 7.66 -8.08
N SER A 148 17.23 7.97 -7.68
CA SER A 148 18.19 8.77 -8.47
C SER A 148 18.64 8.02 -9.72
N ILE A 149 18.94 6.73 -9.61
CA ILE A 149 19.26 5.86 -10.75
C ILE A 149 18.07 5.84 -11.72
N ALA A 150 16.85 5.60 -11.23
CA ALA A 150 15.65 5.62 -12.06
C ALA A 150 15.46 6.98 -12.75
N THR A 151 15.65 8.08 -12.02
CA THR A 151 15.45 9.43 -12.57
C THR A 151 16.48 9.77 -13.64
N PHE A 152 17.75 9.38 -13.47
CA PHE A 152 18.80 9.57 -14.47
C PHE A 152 18.47 8.84 -15.79
N PHE A 153 18.07 7.57 -15.73
CA PHE A 153 17.70 6.82 -16.93
C PHE A 153 16.40 7.33 -17.55
N ALA A 154 15.42 7.73 -16.72
CA ALA A 154 14.18 8.34 -17.22
C ALA A 154 14.44 9.66 -17.94
N PHE A 155 15.38 10.48 -17.43
CA PHE A 155 15.84 11.70 -18.09
C PHE A 155 16.46 11.38 -19.45
N LYS A 156 17.44 10.47 -19.48
CA LYS A 156 18.15 10.10 -20.71
C LYS A 156 17.21 9.56 -21.79
N ALA A 157 16.16 8.84 -21.40
CA ALA A 157 15.17 8.29 -22.32
C ALA A 157 13.98 9.23 -22.58
N ASN A 158 13.96 10.45 -22.05
CA ASN A 158 12.84 11.40 -22.18
C ASN A 158 11.48 10.84 -21.69
N VAL A 159 11.48 9.98 -20.67
CA VAL A 159 10.26 9.36 -20.10
C VAL A 159 9.94 9.83 -18.69
N ILE A 160 10.54 10.94 -18.22
CA ILE A 160 10.27 11.49 -16.88
C ILE A 160 8.78 11.75 -16.67
N GLN A 161 8.11 12.38 -17.64
CA GLN A 161 6.70 12.73 -17.51
C GLN A 161 5.81 11.47 -17.43
N ASN A 162 6.09 10.45 -18.25
CA ASN A 162 5.38 9.17 -18.21
C ASN A 162 5.57 8.47 -16.86
N MET A 163 6.80 8.47 -16.35
CA MET A 163 7.12 7.89 -15.04
C MET A 163 6.41 8.64 -13.91
N SER A 164 6.44 9.98 -13.92
CA SER A 164 5.75 10.80 -12.93
C SER A 164 4.24 10.60 -12.95
N ALA A 165 3.63 10.53 -14.14
CA ALA A 165 2.20 10.27 -14.29
C ALA A 165 1.81 8.88 -13.77
N TRP A 166 2.66 7.87 -13.96
CA TRP A 166 2.39 6.51 -13.45
C TRP A 166 2.50 6.43 -11.92
N LEU A 167 3.46 7.14 -11.34
CA LEU A 167 3.67 7.15 -9.90
C LEU A 167 2.66 8.04 -9.17
N GLN A 168 2.05 9.00 -9.85
CA GLN A 168 0.97 9.80 -9.30
C GLN A 168 -0.23 8.90 -8.99
N GLY A 169 -0.48 8.70 -7.71
CA GLY A 169 -1.58 7.86 -7.26
C GLY A 169 -2.91 8.47 -7.62
N ASP A 170 -3.72 7.79 -8.43
CA ASP A 170 -5.05 8.24 -8.84
C ASP A 170 -6.03 7.08 -9.07
N PHE A 171 -7.21 7.20 -8.45
CA PHE A 171 -8.32 6.27 -8.58
C PHE A 171 -9.29 6.66 -9.71
N SER A 172 -9.16 7.86 -10.30
CA SER A 172 -10.02 8.37 -11.38
C SER A 172 -9.91 7.55 -12.67
N MET A 173 -8.72 7.02 -12.96
CA MET A 173 -8.39 6.24 -14.17
C MET A 173 -8.77 4.76 -14.06
N ILE A 174 -9.36 4.35 -12.93
CA ILE A 174 -9.74 2.96 -12.69
C ILE A 174 -11.06 2.66 -13.39
N MET A 175 -10.97 1.71 -14.32
CA MET A 175 -12.09 1.20 -15.09
C MET A 175 -12.01 -0.33 -15.17
N LYS A 176 -13.11 -0.94 -15.55
CA LYS A 176 -13.13 -2.37 -15.92
C LYS A 176 -12.03 -2.69 -16.93
N GLY A 177 -11.24 -3.74 -16.67
CA GLY A 177 -10.07 -4.15 -17.43
C GLY A 177 -8.71 -3.73 -16.85
N ARG A 178 -8.67 -2.75 -15.92
CA ARG A 178 -7.42 -2.26 -15.31
C ARG A 178 -7.23 -2.64 -13.83
N TYR A 179 -8.30 -2.89 -13.10
CA TYR A 179 -8.25 -3.11 -11.64
C TYR A 179 -8.13 -4.59 -11.25
N GLU A 180 -8.29 -5.50 -12.21
CA GLU A 180 -8.31 -6.95 -12.03
C GLU A 180 -6.97 -7.47 -11.48
N LEU A 181 -5.87 -6.77 -11.75
CA LEU A 181 -4.56 -7.09 -11.16
C LEU A 181 -4.62 -7.01 -9.63
N LEU A 182 -5.42 -6.11 -9.05
CA LEU A 182 -5.60 -6.00 -7.59
C LEU A 182 -6.22 -7.27 -6.99
N TYR A 183 -6.89 -8.13 -7.77
CA TYR A 183 -7.40 -9.40 -7.28
C TYR A 183 -6.30 -10.34 -6.79
N ILE A 184 -5.06 -10.17 -7.26
CA ILE A 184 -3.88 -10.87 -6.71
C ILE A 184 -3.71 -10.56 -5.22
N SER A 185 -4.14 -9.39 -4.75
CA SER A 185 -4.09 -9.04 -3.33
C SER A 185 -4.94 -9.99 -2.47
N VAL A 186 -6.06 -10.51 -2.99
CA VAL A 186 -6.97 -11.38 -2.20
C VAL A 186 -6.29 -12.67 -1.71
N PRO A 187 -5.72 -13.54 -2.58
CA PRO A 187 -5.01 -14.72 -2.11
C PRO A 187 -3.79 -14.36 -1.25
N VAL A 188 -3.11 -13.25 -1.53
CA VAL A 188 -1.96 -12.79 -0.72
C VAL A 188 -2.38 -12.41 0.69
N LEU A 189 -3.51 -11.73 0.85
CA LEU A 189 -4.07 -11.39 2.16
C LEU A 189 -4.48 -12.64 2.92
N ILE A 190 -5.05 -13.65 2.25
CA ILE A 190 -5.37 -14.94 2.84
C ILE A 190 -4.10 -15.65 3.33
N ILE A 191 -3.08 -15.76 2.48
CA ILE A 191 -1.78 -16.36 2.84
C ILE A 191 -1.16 -15.60 4.02
N THR A 192 -1.21 -14.27 4.00
CA THR A 192 -0.71 -13.44 5.11
C THR A 192 -1.43 -13.78 6.42
N TYR A 193 -2.75 -13.93 6.38
CA TYR A 193 -3.54 -14.29 7.56
C TYR A 193 -3.16 -15.67 8.11
N LEU A 194 -2.94 -16.66 7.23
CA LEU A 194 -2.49 -18.00 7.62
C LEU A 194 -1.10 -17.97 8.27
N TYR A 195 -0.19 -17.11 7.79
CA TYR A 195 1.16 -16.96 8.32
C TYR A 195 1.28 -15.94 9.46
N ALA A 196 0.18 -15.31 9.89
CA ALA A 196 0.22 -14.17 10.81
C ALA A 196 0.90 -14.49 12.16
N ASN A 197 0.65 -15.69 12.71
CA ASN A 197 1.30 -16.13 13.94
C ASN A 197 2.81 -16.32 13.77
N ARG A 198 3.23 -16.85 12.61
CA ARG A 198 4.65 -17.05 12.29
C ARG A 198 5.39 -15.72 12.13
N PHE A 199 4.74 -14.72 11.53
CA PHE A 199 5.29 -13.36 11.47
C PHE A 199 5.37 -12.70 12.83
N THR A 200 4.40 -12.93 13.72
CA THR A 200 4.47 -12.45 15.12
C THR A 200 5.68 -13.02 15.85
N VAL A 201 5.93 -14.34 15.71
CA VAL A 201 7.10 -14.99 16.30
C VAL A 201 8.39 -14.45 15.67
N ALA A 202 8.45 -14.31 14.33
CA ALA A 202 9.60 -13.72 13.64
C ALA A 202 9.93 -12.30 14.14
N GLY A 203 8.90 -11.50 14.48
CA GLY A 203 9.06 -10.17 15.06
C GLY A 203 9.71 -10.15 16.45
N MET A 204 9.78 -11.28 17.16
CA MET A 204 10.49 -11.40 18.44
C MET A 204 12.01 -11.52 18.27
N GLY A 205 12.50 -11.67 17.03
CA GLY A 205 13.91 -11.78 16.70
C GLY A 205 14.34 -13.20 16.33
N GLU A 206 15.50 -13.29 15.68
CA GLU A 206 16.01 -14.52 15.09
C GLU A 206 16.26 -15.62 16.13
N ASP A 207 16.97 -15.30 17.21
CA ASP A 207 17.34 -16.28 18.24
C ASP A 207 16.11 -16.85 18.96
N PHE A 208 15.17 -15.97 19.34
CA PHE A 208 13.93 -16.39 19.98
C PHE A 208 13.06 -17.23 19.06
N SER A 209 12.96 -16.84 17.79
CA SER A 209 12.20 -17.59 16.77
C SER A 209 12.76 -18.98 16.54
N LYS A 210 14.09 -19.11 16.45
CA LYS A 210 14.75 -20.40 16.25
C LYS A 210 14.55 -21.32 17.45
N ASN A 211 14.61 -20.79 18.68
CA ASN A 211 14.36 -21.56 19.90
C ASN A 211 12.93 -22.13 19.97
N LEU A 212 11.97 -21.48 19.32
CA LEU A 212 10.59 -21.96 19.19
C LEU A 212 10.37 -22.90 17.99
N GLY A 213 11.44 -23.32 17.30
CA GLY A 213 11.37 -24.22 16.14
C GLY A 213 10.93 -23.55 14.83
N LEU A 214 10.90 -22.21 14.78
CA LEU A 214 10.54 -21.47 13.57
C LEU A 214 11.74 -21.40 12.60
N ALA A 215 11.50 -21.74 11.33
CA ALA A 215 12.44 -21.46 10.26
C ALA A 215 12.47 -19.95 9.93
N TYR A 216 13.17 -19.15 10.76
CA TYR A 216 13.18 -17.68 10.70
C TYR A 216 13.41 -17.12 9.29
N LYS A 217 14.49 -17.54 8.61
CA LYS A 217 14.83 -17.06 7.26
C LYS A 217 13.71 -17.33 6.25
N SER A 218 13.12 -18.52 6.26
CA SER A 218 12.02 -18.87 5.35
C SER A 218 10.79 -18.00 5.60
N ILE A 219 10.45 -17.74 6.86
CA ILE A 219 9.29 -16.89 7.21
C ILE A 219 9.53 -15.44 6.82
N VAL A 220 10.72 -14.89 7.08
CA VAL A 220 11.10 -13.54 6.63
C VAL A 220 10.96 -13.46 5.11
N ASN A 221 11.56 -14.39 4.36
CA ASN A 221 11.53 -14.40 2.90
C ASN A 221 10.09 -14.45 2.35
N ILE A 222 9.22 -15.29 2.92
CA ILE A 222 7.81 -15.33 2.54
C ILE A 222 7.15 -13.98 2.78
N GLY A 223 7.38 -13.36 3.94
CA GLY A 223 6.81 -12.05 4.23
C GLY A 223 7.28 -10.96 3.27
N LEU A 224 8.56 -10.95 2.88
CA LEU A 224 9.11 -10.01 1.88
C LEU A 224 8.49 -10.23 0.50
N ILE A 225 8.27 -11.49 0.10
CA ILE A 225 7.57 -11.83 -1.15
C ILE A 225 6.14 -11.28 -1.14
N LEU A 226 5.39 -11.50 -0.05
CA LEU A 226 4.01 -11.00 0.06
C LEU A 226 3.96 -9.46 0.04
N VAL A 227 4.88 -8.80 0.75
CA VAL A 227 5.01 -7.34 0.78
C VAL A 227 5.33 -6.79 -0.62
N ALA A 228 6.31 -7.38 -1.32
CA ALA A 228 6.67 -6.97 -2.67
C ALA A 228 5.49 -7.16 -3.63
N LEU A 229 4.78 -8.30 -3.56
CA LEU A 229 3.66 -8.59 -4.46
C LEU A 229 2.50 -7.62 -4.25
N ILE A 230 2.12 -7.33 -3.00
CA ILE A 230 1.08 -6.33 -2.70
C ILE A 230 1.52 -4.96 -3.23
N THR A 231 2.75 -4.57 -2.89
CA THR A 231 3.27 -3.23 -3.22
C THR A 231 3.27 -3.02 -4.72
N THR A 232 3.80 -3.96 -5.50
CA THR A 232 3.86 -3.81 -6.97
C THR A 232 2.49 -3.85 -7.62
N THR A 233 1.60 -4.72 -7.13
CA THR A 233 0.22 -4.81 -7.63
C THR A 233 -0.51 -3.48 -7.43
N VAL A 234 -0.40 -2.88 -6.24
CA VAL A 234 -1.05 -1.60 -5.94
C VAL A 234 -0.41 -0.45 -6.72
N VAL A 235 0.92 -0.38 -6.77
CA VAL A 235 1.63 0.70 -7.46
C VAL A 235 1.38 0.68 -8.97
N LEU A 236 1.29 -0.49 -9.60
CA LEU A 236 1.03 -0.57 -11.03
C LEU A 236 -0.41 -0.26 -11.43
N THR A 237 -1.37 -0.47 -10.52
CA THR A 237 -2.79 -0.26 -10.79
C THR A 237 -3.30 1.12 -10.39
N VAL A 238 -2.86 1.60 -9.22
CA VAL A 238 -3.36 2.84 -8.61
C VAL A 238 -2.28 3.93 -8.58
N GLY A 239 -1.00 3.55 -8.55
CA GLY A 239 0.11 4.47 -8.31
C GLY A 239 0.54 4.51 -6.84
N LEU A 240 1.34 5.51 -6.46
CA LEU A 240 1.93 5.59 -5.13
C LEU A 240 0.92 6.08 -4.09
N ILE A 241 0.80 5.34 -2.98
CA ILE A 241 0.00 5.73 -1.81
C ILE A 241 0.94 5.93 -0.62
N PRO A 242 1.34 7.18 -0.31
CA PRO A 242 2.34 7.44 0.72
C PRO A 242 1.79 7.18 2.12
N PHE A 243 2.67 6.89 3.08
CA PHE A 243 2.39 6.77 4.53
C PHE A 243 1.34 5.73 5.00
N LEU A 244 0.50 5.18 4.13
CA LEU A 244 -0.60 4.29 4.50
C LEU A 244 -0.11 3.07 5.29
N GLY A 245 0.92 2.40 4.77
CA GLY A 245 1.56 1.26 5.43
C GLY A 245 2.32 1.60 6.71
N LEU A 246 2.49 2.88 7.03
CA LEU A 246 3.12 3.31 8.27
C LEU A 246 2.05 3.69 9.30
N ILE A 247 1.10 4.55 8.92
CA ILE A 247 0.14 5.16 9.85
C ILE A 247 -0.85 4.14 10.37
N ILE A 248 -1.47 3.36 9.47
CA ILE A 248 -2.58 2.50 9.81
C ILE A 248 -2.18 1.40 10.81
N PRO A 249 -1.08 0.64 10.59
CA PRO A 249 -0.60 -0.33 11.57
C PRO A 249 -0.29 0.29 12.94
N ASN A 250 0.33 1.48 12.96
CA ASN A 250 0.66 2.18 14.19
C ASN A 250 -0.59 2.57 14.99
N ILE A 251 -1.61 3.12 14.34
CA ILE A 251 -2.90 3.43 14.98
C ILE A 251 -3.53 2.17 15.55
N VAL A 252 -3.52 1.06 14.82
CA VAL A 252 -4.10 -0.20 15.30
C VAL A 252 -3.31 -0.74 16.50
N SER A 253 -1.98 -0.64 16.48
CA SER A 253 -1.12 -1.10 17.57
C SER A 253 -1.41 -0.40 18.90
N ILE A 254 -1.74 0.90 18.87
CA ILE A 254 -2.09 1.69 20.06
C ILE A 254 -3.29 1.11 20.82
N PHE A 255 -4.29 0.54 20.10
CA PHE A 255 -5.52 0.06 20.74
C PHE A 255 -5.63 -1.47 20.84
N LYS A 256 -4.80 -2.24 20.12
CA LYS A 256 -4.87 -3.71 20.06
C LYS A 256 -3.55 -4.43 20.37
N GLY A 257 -2.46 -3.70 20.56
CA GLY A 257 -1.13 -4.28 20.73
C GLY A 257 -0.55 -4.82 19.42
N ASP A 258 0.50 -5.63 19.52
CA ASP A 258 1.34 -6.04 18.38
C ASP A 258 1.08 -7.48 17.88
N HIS A 259 0.03 -8.15 18.38
CA HIS A 259 -0.28 -9.53 17.96
C HIS A 259 -0.96 -9.60 16.59
N LEU A 260 -0.21 -10.07 15.58
CA LEU A 260 -0.54 -9.89 14.17
C LEU A 260 -1.88 -10.49 13.76
N GLN A 261 -2.19 -11.72 14.21
CA GLN A 261 -3.44 -12.39 13.80
C GLN A 261 -4.69 -11.64 14.25
N LYS A 262 -4.63 -10.95 15.40
CA LYS A 262 -5.74 -10.17 15.96
C LYS A 262 -5.80 -8.76 15.36
N THR A 263 -4.65 -8.17 15.02
CA THR A 263 -4.57 -6.80 14.46
C THR A 263 -4.84 -6.77 12.96
N LEU A 264 -4.45 -7.80 12.20
CA LEU A 264 -4.54 -7.84 10.74
C LEU A 264 -5.94 -7.50 10.20
N PRO A 265 -7.06 -8.07 10.70
CA PRO A 265 -8.39 -7.65 10.25
C PRO A 265 -8.73 -6.18 10.56
N HIS A 266 -8.22 -5.63 11.66
CA HIS A 266 -8.44 -4.23 12.01
C HIS A 266 -7.60 -3.31 11.13
N THR A 267 -6.35 -3.69 10.85
CA THR A 267 -5.45 -2.99 9.94
C THR A 267 -6.01 -2.96 8.52
N ALA A 268 -6.57 -4.07 8.04
CA ALA A 268 -7.23 -4.15 6.74
C ALA A 268 -8.39 -3.14 6.63
N LEU A 269 -9.31 -3.20 7.60
CA LEU A 269 -10.52 -2.38 7.61
C LEU A 269 -10.20 -0.90 7.80
N LEU A 270 -9.28 -0.55 8.72
CA LEU A 270 -8.90 0.84 8.96
C LEU A 270 -8.19 1.44 7.74
N GLY A 271 -7.35 0.66 7.05
CA GLY A 271 -6.70 1.08 5.81
C GLY A 271 -7.69 1.37 4.69
N ALA A 272 -8.68 0.49 4.52
CA ALA A 272 -9.77 0.69 3.57
C ALA A 272 -10.63 1.91 3.91
N ILE A 273 -11.01 2.10 5.17
CA ILE A 273 -11.76 3.28 5.64
C ILE A 273 -10.98 4.56 5.35
N PHE A 274 -9.70 4.59 5.70
CA PHE A 274 -8.87 5.76 5.53
C PHE A 274 -8.76 6.17 4.05
N LEU A 275 -8.52 5.21 3.15
CA LEU A 275 -8.49 5.52 1.72
C LEU A 275 -9.87 5.92 1.18
N LEU A 276 -10.96 5.31 1.63
CA LEU A 276 -12.32 5.73 1.24
C LEU A 276 -12.59 7.18 1.62
N ILE A 277 -12.22 7.58 2.84
CA ILE A 277 -12.37 8.98 3.29
C ILE A 277 -11.54 9.91 2.41
N CYS A 278 -10.28 9.57 2.15
CA CYS A 278 -9.41 10.38 1.30
C CYS A 278 -9.95 10.49 -0.14
N ASP A 279 -10.46 9.40 -0.71
CA ASP A 279 -11.00 9.39 -2.06
C ASP A 279 -12.33 10.19 -2.18
N ILE A 280 -13.21 10.08 -1.18
CA ILE A 280 -14.45 10.88 -1.13
C ILE A 280 -14.10 12.37 -1.00
N LEU A 281 -13.18 12.74 -0.10
CA LEU A 281 -12.74 14.13 0.04
C LEU A 281 -12.08 14.65 -1.25
N GLY A 282 -11.27 13.82 -1.91
CA GLY A 282 -10.61 14.17 -3.17
C GLY A 282 -11.60 14.47 -4.31
N ARG A 283 -12.78 13.85 -4.30
CA ARG A 283 -13.87 14.10 -5.26
C ARG A 283 -14.74 15.31 -4.91
N VAL A 284 -14.83 15.68 -3.64
CA VAL A 284 -15.75 16.73 -3.17
C VAL A 284 -15.09 18.11 -3.11
N ILE A 285 -13.80 18.20 -2.79
CA ILE A 285 -13.14 19.49 -2.49
C ILE A 285 -13.04 20.42 -3.71
N ILE A 286 -12.74 19.91 -4.91
CA ILE A 286 -12.58 20.71 -6.14
C ILE A 286 -13.54 20.23 -7.23
N PHE A 287 -14.80 19.96 -6.89
CA PHE A 287 -15.80 19.54 -7.87
C PHE A 287 -15.89 20.55 -9.04
N PRO A 288 -15.87 20.13 -10.32
CA PRO A 288 -15.97 18.75 -10.85
C PRO A 288 -14.62 18.04 -11.08
N TYR A 289 -13.49 18.67 -10.75
CA TYR A 289 -12.17 18.06 -10.83
C TYR A 289 -11.89 17.17 -9.61
N GLU A 290 -11.03 16.17 -9.80
CA GLU A 290 -10.64 15.27 -8.72
C GLU A 290 -9.19 15.54 -8.30
N ILE A 291 -8.96 15.60 -6.99
CA ILE A 291 -7.62 15.65 -6.43
C ILE A 291 -7.04 14.24 -6.43
N SER A 292 -5.79 14.08 -6.91
CA SER A 292 -5.06 12.81 -6.86
C SER A 292 -5.01 12.24 -5.43
N ILE A 293 -5.27 10.95 -5.27
CA ILE A 293 -5.32 10.31 -3.96
C ILE A 293 -3.98 10.41 -3.22
N SER A 294 -2.86 10.37 -3.96
CA SER A 294 -1.52 10.50 -3.38
C SER A 294 -1.34 11.82 -2.63
N LEU A 295 -1.94 12.91 -3.14
CA LEU A 295 -1.92 14.23 -2.49
C LEU A 295 -2.78 14.21 -1.23
N MET A 296 -4.02 13.72 -1.31
CA MET A 296 -4.94 13.70 -0.17
C MET A 296 -4.37 12.87 1.00
N VAL A 297 -3.88 11.67 0.67
CA VAL A 297 -3.21 10.78 1.63
C VAL A 297 -1.91 11.39 2.12
N GLY A 298 -1.14 12.09 1.27
CA GLY A 298 0.07 12.80 1.68
C GLY A 298 -0.22 13.87 2.74
N VAL A 299 -1.22 14.71 2.53
CA VAL A 299 -1.60 15.79 3.46
C VAL A 299 -2.19 15.24 4.76
N ILE A 300 -3.26 14.43 4.66
CA ILE A 300 -3.93 13.89 5.86
C ILE A 300 -2.99 12.92 6.60
N GLY A 301 -2.30 12.07 5.85
CA GLY A 301 -1.38 11.10 6.40
C GLY A 301 -0.19 11.76 7.11
N SER A 302 0.45 12.76 6.52
CA SER A 302 1.55 13.47 7.17
C SER A 302 1.11 14.16 8.47
N ALA A 303 -0.07 14.78 8.51
CA ALA A 303 -0.63 15.37 9.72
C ALA A 303 -0.82 14.31 10.83
N ILE A 304 -1.39 13.15 10.48
CA ILE A 304 -1.56 12.04 11.43
C ILE A 304 -0.19 11.49 11.87
N PHE A 305 0.76 11.35 10.95
CA PHE A 305 2.09 10.85 11.25
C PHE A 305 2.84 11.78 12.22
N LEU A 306 2.82 13.09 11.98
CA LEU A 306 3.39 14.09 12.88
C LEU A 306 2.71 14.05 14.26
N PHE A 307 1.39 13.92 14.30
CA PHE A 307 0.66 13.77 15.56
C PHE A 307 1.11 12.52 16.34
N LEU A 308 1.25 11.37 15.67
CA LEU A 308 1.75 10.14 16.29
C LEU A 308 3.17 10.30 16.84
N LEU A 309 4.04 11.00 16.09
CA LEU A 309 5.42 11.27 16.50
C LEU A 309 5.49 12.18 17.73
N PHE A 310 4.73 13.27 17.75
CA PHE A 310 4.71 14.20 18.89
C PHE A 310 4.08 13.57 20.14
N ARG A 311 3.07 12.71 19.96
CA ARG A 311 2.45 11.99 21.08
C ARG A 311 3.37 10.94 21.71
N GLY A 312 4.33 10.41 20.93
CA GLY A 312 5.26 9.36 21.36
C GLY A 312 6.19 9.74 22.51
N LYS A 313 6.44 11.03 22.76
CA LYS A 313 7.22 11.49 23.93
C LYS A 313 6.53 11.24 25.29
N ALA A 314 5.25 10.85 25.30
CA ALA A 314 4.52 10.54 26.54
C ALA A 314 4.59 9.05 26.96
N TYR A 315 5.22 8.18 26.16
CA TYR A 315 5.28 6.72 26.42
C TYR A 315 6.66 6.10 26.13
N ALA A 316 7.70 6.92 25.97
CA ALA A 316 9.09 6.49 25.90
C ALA A 316 9.75 6.63 27.27
#